data_AF-A0A6P2YRP2-F1
#
_entry.id   AF-A0A6P2YRP2-F1
#
_cell.length_a   1.000
_cell.length_b   1.000
_cell.length_c   1.000
_cell.angle_alpha   90.00
_cell.angle_beta   90.00
_cell.angle_gamma   90.00
#
_symmetry.space_group_name_H-M   'P 1'
#
loop_
_entity.id
_entity.type
_entity.pdbx_description
1 polymer ?
#
loop_
_entity_poly.entity_id
_entity_poly.type
_entity_poly.pdbx_seq_one_letter_code
_entity_poly.pdbx_strand_id
1 'polypeptide(L)' 'MRVRSVLRGLPLAMLALFAACETVPPDAPPRPAPKPEMEPALPSWSSTTWVMGFWKWSGTEWVWTPGHLAPKP' A
#
# COMPACT_ATOMS: atom_id res chain seq x y z
N MET A 1 30.95 -36.40 -27.01
CA MET A 1 30.12 -36.08 -25.84
C MET A 1 28.86 -35.36 -26.33
N ARG A 2 27.67 -35.98 -26.18
CA ARG A 2 26.38 -35.39 -26.56
C ARG A 2 25.79 -34.69 -25.33
N VAL A 3 25.74 -33.36 -25.35
CA VAL A 3 25.11 -32.56 -24.29
C VAL A 3 23.60 -32.78 -24.39
N ARG A 4 23.03 -33.50 -23.42
CA ARG A 4 21.58 -33.71 -23.33
C ARG A 4 20.94 -32.43 -22.80
N SER A 5 20.16 -31.77 -23.67
CA SER A 5 19.27 -30.68 -23.32
C SER A 5 18.25 -31.17 -22.27
N VAL A 6 18.32 -30.63 -21.06
CA VAL A 6 17.28 -30.79 -20.04
C VAL A 6 17.02 -29.42 -19.42
N LEU A 7 16.63 -28.45 -20.26
CA LEU A 7 16.02 -27.23 -19.74
C LEU A 7 14.55 -27.52 -19.47
N ARG A 8 14.29 -28.12 -18.30
CA ARG A 8 12.96 -28.32 -17.73
C ARG A 8 12.25 -26.97 -17.63
N GLY A 9 11.08 -26.87 -18.27
CA GLY A 9 10.23 -25.68 -18.31
C GLY A 9 9.63 -25.31 -16.95
N LEU A 10 10.41 -24.65 -16.10
CA LEU A 10 9.94 -24.15 -14.81
C LEU A 10 10.43 -22.72 -14.57
N PRO A 11 9.75 -21.70 -15.15
CA PRO A 11 9.50 -20.53 -14.32
C PRO A 11 8.14 -19.85 -14.59
N LEU A 12 7.23 -20.42 -15.39
CA LEU A 12 6.01 -19.68 -15.76
C LEU A 12 4.99 -19.56 -14.60
N ALA A 13 4.97 -20.51 -13.67
CA ALA A 13 4.01 -20.51 -12.57
C ALA A 13 4.31 -19.49 -11.46
N MET A 14 5.56 -19.04 -11.32
CA MET A 14 5.94 -18.10 -10.24
C MET A 14 5.62 -16.63 -10.54
N LEU A 15 5.44 -16.26 -11.82
CA LEU A 15 5.17 -14.87 -12.22
C LEU A 15 3.71 -14.44 -11.99
N ALA A 16 2.77 -15.38 -11.82
CA ALA A 16 1.35 -15.07 -11.67
C ALA A 16 0.97 -14.53 -10.27
N LEU A 17 1.86 -14.61 -9.29
CA LEU A 17 1.58 -14.22 -7.89
C LEU A 17 1.76 -12.70 -7.62
N PHE A 18 2.35 -11.94 -8.55
CA PHE A 18 2.65 -10.52 -8.35
C PHE A 18 1.58 -9.55 -8.90
N ALA A 19 0.49 -10.04 -9.49
CA ALA A 19 -0.48 -9.20 -10.19
C ALA A 19 -1.59 -8.61 -9.31
N ALA A 20 -1.60 -8.85 -8.00
CA ALA A 20 -2.57 -8.26 -7.08
C ALA A 20 -2.07 -6.91 -6.53
N CYS A 21 -1.89 -5.92 -7.39
CA CYS A 21 -1.79 -4.53 -6.96
C CYS A 21 -3.23 -4.00 -6.81
N GLU A 22 -3.71 -3.89 -5.59
CA GLU A 22 -5.10 -3.50 -5.30
C GLU A 22 -5.27 -2.00 -5.55
N THR A 23 -5.61 -1.64 -6.79
CA THR A 23 -5.96 -0.27 -7.18
C THR A 23 -7.45 -0.04 -6.99
N VAL A 24 -7.83 1.21 -6.70
CA VAL A 24 -9.24 1.60 -6.58
C VAL A 24 -9.92 1.38 -7.93
N PRO A 25 -11.01 0.58 -8.02
CA PRO A 25 -11.76 0.42 -9.25
C PRO A 25 -12.28 1.76 -9.77
N PRO A 26 -12.36 1.96 -11.10
CA PRO A 26 -12.95 3.19 -11.66
C PRO A 26 -14.43 3.37 -11.25
N ASP A 27 -15.13 2.28 -10.96
CA ASP A 27 -16.53 2.26 -10.50
C ASP A 27 -16.67 2.38 -8.97
N ALA A 28 -15.58 2.58 -8.23
CA ALA A 28 -15.66 2.72 -6.78
C ALA A 28 -16.43 3.99 -6.39
N PRO A 29 -17.20 3.96 -5.28
CA PRO A 29 -17.87 5.14 -4.76
C PRO A 29 -16.87 6.29 -4.56
N PRO A 30 -17.29 7.56 -4.76
CA PRO A 30 -16.43 8.70 -4.51
C PRO A 30 -15.89 8.65 -3.08
N ARG A 31 -14.60 8.98 -2.93
CA ARG A 31 -13.93 8.98 -1.63
C ARG A 31 -14.67 9.93 -0.66
N PRO A 32 -15.03 9.48 0.55
CA PRO A 32 -15.61 10.35 1.55
C PRO A 32 -14.69 11.52 1.89
N ALA A 33 -15.27 12.61 2.42
CA ALA A 33 -14.47 13.74 2.91
C ALA A 33 -13.47 13.24 3.98
N PRO A 34 -12.22 13.73 3.98
CA PRO A 34 -11.27 13.44 5.05
C PRO A 34 -11.85 13.83 6.40
N LYS A 35 -11.68 12.97 7.40
CA LYS A 35 -12.08 13.33 8.76
C LYS A 35 -11.08 14.36 9.29
N PRO A 36 -11.55 15.45 9.93
CA PRO A 36 -10.65 16.39 10.58
C PRO A 36 -9.94 15.67 11.73
N GLU A 37 -8.61 15.58 11.64
CA GLU A 37 -7.76 15.08 12.70
C GLU A 37 -6.90 16.22 13.22
N MET A 38 -6.75 16.29 14.54
CA MET A 38 -5.87 17.26 15.18
C MET A 38 -4.44 16.78 15.04
N GLU A 39 -3.61 17.55 14.34
CA GLU A 39 -2.17 17.34 14.33
C GLU A 39 -1.60 17.64 15.73
N PRO A 40 -0.86 16.70 16.34
CA PRO A 40 -0.19 16.94 17.61
C PRO A 40 0.94 17.94 17.42
N ALA A 41 1.07 18.90 18.35
CA ALA A 41 2.20 19.81 18.37
C ALA A 41 3.48 19.02 18.72
N LEU A 42 4.38 18.87 17.75
CA LEU A 42 5.66 18.20 17.94
C LEU A 42 6.77 19.23 18.26
N PRO A 43 7.69 18.93 19.19
CA PRO A 43 8.83 19.79 19.44
C PRO A 43 9.80 19.80 18.25
N SER A 44 10.58 20.87 18.09
CA SER A 44 11.50 21.08 16.96
C SER A 44 12.57 19.99 16.83
N TRP A 45 12.96 19.38 17.95
CA TRP A 45 13.96 18.31 18.02
C TRP A 45 13.39 16.89 17.79
N SER A 46 12.09 16.76 17.54
CA SER A 46 11.45 15.46 17.30
C SER A 46 12.05 14.73 16.09
N SER A 47 12.32 13.43 16.21
CA SER A 47 12.73 12.55 15.10
C SER A 47 11.55 11.98 14.32
N THR A 48 10.34 12.42 14.65
CA THR A 48 9.08 11.84 14.16
C THR A 48 8.23 12.95 13.53
N THR A 49 7.41 12.60 12.54
CA THR A 49 6.48 13.50 11.86
C THR A 49 5.05 12.99 12.02
N TRP A 50 4.09 13.90 12.04
CA TRP A 50 2.68 13.53 11.93
C TRP A 50 2.37 13.11 10.50
N VAL A 51 1.73 11.96 10.36
CA VAL A 51 1.14 11.48 9.12
C VAL A 51 -0.36 11.57 9.31
N MET A 52 -1.02 12.48 8.57
CA MET A 52 -2.46 12.64 8.63
C MET A 52 -3.19 11.35 8.24
N GLY A 53 -4.32 11.08 8.90
CA GLY A 53 -5.18 9.97 8.54
C GLY A 53 -5.69 10.09 7.09
N PHE A 54 -5.95 8.94 6.48
CA PHE A 54 -6.38 8.87 5.09
C PHE A 54 -7.38 7.73 4.88
N TRP A 55 -8.22 7.89 3.86
CA TRP A 55 -9.09 6.83 3.40
C TRP A 55 -8.28 5.84 2.55
N LYS A 56 -8.27 4.57 2.99
CA LYS A 56 -7.71 3.45 2.24
C LYS A 56 -8.86 2.65 1.64
N TRP A 57 -8.74 2.28 0.36
CA TRP A 57 -9.66 1.35 -0.26
C TRP A 57 -9.33 -0.08 0.19
N SER A 58 -10.32 -0.81 0.69
CA SER A 58 -10.17 -2.20 1.17
C SER A 58 -10.61 -3.24 0.12
N GLY A 59 -10.85 -2.83 -1.12
CA GLY A 59 -11.42 -3.68 -2.17
C GLY A 59 -12.94 -3.58 -2.28
N THR A 60 -13.64 -3.34 -1.17
CA THR A 60 -15.10 -3.22 -1.10
C THR A 60 -15.58 -1.86 -0.61
N GLU A 61 -14.83 -1.23 0.31
CA GLU A 61 -15.22 0.01 0.95
C GLU A 61 -14.03 0.92 1.28
N TRP A 62 -14.35 2.17 1.61
CA TRP A 62 -13.39 3.12 2.13
C TRP A 62 -13.24 2.92 3.64
N VAL A 63 -12.04 2.53 4.06
CA VAL A 63 -11.68 2.36 5.48
C VAL A 63 -10.81 3.53 5.92
N TRP A 64 -11.18 4.19 7.01
CA TRP A 64 -10.39 5.28 7.57
C TRP A 64 -9.17 4.72 8.29
N THR A 65 -7.98 5.10 7.84
CA THR A 65 -6.73 4.86 8.56
C THR A 65 -6.43 6.10 9.39
N PRO A 66 -6.42 6.01 10.74
CA PRO A 66 -6.16 7.18 11.58
C PRO A 66 -4.72 7.68 11.42
N GLY A 67 -4.54 8.98 11.64
CA GLY A 67 -3.23 9.59 11.65
C GLY A 67 -2.34 9.03 12.75
N HIS A 68 -1.04 9.00 12.47
CA HIS A 68 -0.05 8.43 13.37
C HIS A 68 1.29 9.16 13.24
N LEU A 69 2.15 8.91 14.21
CA LEU A 69 3.51 9.42 14.24
C LEU A 69 4.43 8.43 13.53
N ALA A 70 5.11 8.89 12.48
CA ALA A 70 6.07 8.09 11.71
C ALA A 70 7.48 8.68 11.83
N PRO A 71 8.55 7.85 11.88
CA PRO A 71 9.92 8.34 11.83
C PRO A 71 10.13 9.23 10.61
N LYS A 72 10.95 10.28 10.76
CA LYS A 72 11.36 11.10 9.61
C LYS A 72 12.18 10.23 8.63
N PRO A 73 11.96 10.39 7.31
CA PRO A 73 12.70 9.65 6.28
C PRO A 73 14.18 10.03 6.21
#